data_AF-A0A7S3RKH5-F1
#
_entry.id   AF-A0A7S3RKH5-F1
#
_cell.length_a   1.000
_cell.length_b   1.000
_cell.length_c   1.000
_cell.angle_alpha   90.00
_cell.angle_beta   90.00
_cell.angle_gamma   90.00
#
_symmetry.space_group_name_H-M   'P 1'
#
loop_
_entity.id
_entity.type
_entity.pdbx_description
1 polymer ?
#
loop_
_entity_poly.entity_id
_entity_poly.type
_entity_poly.pdbx_seq_one_letter_code
_entity_poly.pdbx_strand_id
1 'polypeptide(L)'
;GMLSTFKRVLNSNANQKDIEFYFLHWLTDLAGADATPLGGTEKLVLKMPRQVLSSFLWSMPYLSKLDHCTETELVESYLCARWKELAGNEAPTNPEAIAIMRLAIMAQGDPPLLVVEAFSELPSADQACLMTELSRTGCTGQTFSRNAVRGGPAF
;
A
#
# COMPACT_ATOMS: atom_id res chain seq x y z
N GLY A 1 -14.30 6.25 0.45
CA GLY A 1 -13.17 5.70 1.22
C GLY A 1 -12.26 6.81 1.73
N MET A 2 -11.26 6.48 2.55
CA MET A 2 -10.29 7.47 3.07
C MET A 2 -9.57 8.22 1.93
N LEU A 3 -9.08 7.50 0.92
CA LEU A 3 -8.37 8.07 -0.22
C LEU A 3 -9.25 9.00 -1.09
N SER A 4 -10.51 8.66 -1.32
CA SER A 4 -11.43 9.53 -2.08
C SER A 4 -11.68 10.87 -1.38
N THR A 5 -11.67 10.89 -0.04
CA THR A 5 -11.78 12.14 0.73
C THR A 5 -10.48 12.93 0.64
N PHE A 6 -9.33 12.27 0.78
CA PHE A 6 -8.02 12.91 0.64
C PHE A 6 -7.83 13.52 -0.76
N LYS A 7 -8.22 12.79 -1.81
CA LYS A 7 -8.24 13.29 -3.19
C LYS A 7 -9.05 14.58 -3.33
N ARG A 8 -10.22 14.66 -2.71
CA ARG A 8 -11.04 15.89 -2.72
C ARG A 8 -10.29 17.08 -2.10
N VAL A 9 -9.51 16.85 -1.05
CA VAL A 9 -8.70 17.89 -0.40
C VAL A 9 -7.54 18.31 -1.30
N LEU A 10 -6.85 17.36 -1.93
CA LEU A 10 -5.79 17.68 -2.90
C LEU A 10 -6.33 18.56 -4.04
N ASN A 11 -7.48 18.18 -4.60
CA ASN A 11 -8.13 18.91 -5.69
C ASN A 11 -8.64 20.31 -5.26
N SER A 12 -8.63 20.64 -3.98
CA SER A 12 -9.04 21.96 -3.46
C SER A 12 -7.90 22.98 -3.36
N ASN A 13 -6.79 22.75 -4.10
CA ASN A 13 -5.56 23.55 -4.10
C ASN A 13 -4.82 23.55 -2.75
N ALA A 14 -4.85 22.43 -2.01
CA ALA A 14 -3.96 22.25 -0.87
C ALA A 14 -2.50 22.36 -1.35
N ASN A 15 -1.72 23.25 -0.76
CA ASN A 15 -0.33 23.39 -1.17
C ASN A 15 0.51 22.22 -0.60
N GLN A 16 1.67 21.95 -1.19
CA GLN A 16 2.54 20.84 -0.78
C GLN A 16 2.93 20.89 0.71
N LYS A 17 3.11 22.08 1.28
CA LYS A 17 3.46 22.24 2.70
C LYS A 17 2.28 21.87 3.61
N ASP A 18 1.05 22.15 3.19
CA ASP A 18 -0.15 21.77 3.95
C ASP A 18 -0.29 20.24 3.98
N ILE A 19 0.04 19.56 2.89
CA ILE A 19 0.04 18.09 2.79
C ILE A 19 1.11 17.48 3.69
N GLU A 20 2.33 18.02 3.65
CA GLU A 20 3.43 17.59 4.54
C GLU A 20 3.09 17.82 6.01
N PHE A 21 2.50 18.98 6.33
CA PHE A 21 2.04 19.30 7.68
C PHE A 21 0.93 18.36 8.13
N TYR A 22 -0.01 18.00 7.25
CA TYR A 22 -1.04 17.00 7.55
C TYR A 22 -0.45 15.63 7.88
N PHE A 23 0.55 15.15 7.12
CA PHE A 23 1.21 13.88 7.43
C PHE A 23 2.02 13.92 8.73
N LEU A 24 2.69 15.03 9.01
CA LEU A 24 3.36 15.25 10.29
C LEU A 24 2.34 15.22 11.44
N HIS A 25 1.23 15.95 11.29
CA HIS A 25 0.16 15.98 12.28
C HIS A 25 -0.45 14.59 12.51
N TRP A 26 -0.73 13.85 11.44
CA TRP A 26 -1.25 12.48 11.55
C TRP A 26 -0.27 11.55 12.28
N LEU A 27 1.03 11.67 12.03
CA LEU A 27 2.04 10.90 12.76
C LEU A 27 2.07 11.28 14.25
N THR A 28 1.90 12.57 14.57
CA THR A 28 1.79 13.02 15.96
C THR A 28 0.49 12.55 16.62
N ASP A 29 -0.61 12.44 15.90
CA ASP A 29 -1.87 11.88 16.41
C ASP A 29 -1.74 10.37 16.68
N LEU A 30 -1.02 9.65 15.82
CA LEU A 30 -0.70 8.24 16.05
C LEU A 30 0.16 8.06 17.31
N ALA A 31 1.11 8.98 17.55
CA ALA A 31 1.87 9.06 18.80
C ALA A 31 1.00 9.51 19.99
N GLY A 32 -0.05 10.29 19.76
CA GLY A 32 -0.96 10.81 20.78
C GLY A 32 -2.17 9.92 21.06
N ALA A 33 -2.28 8.76 20.40
CA ALA A 33 -3.45 7.88 20.51
C ALA A 33 -3.64 7.26 21.91
N ASP A 34 -2.65 7.40 22.79
CA ASP A 34 -2.74 7.02 24.19
C ASP A 34 -3.03 8.25 25.07
N ALA A 35 -3.86 8.09 26.11
CA ALA A 35 -4.32 9.20 26.96
C ALA A 35 -3.17 9.90 27.72
N THR A 36 -2.01 9.24 27.80
CA THR A 36 -0.77 9.81 28.29
C THR A 36 0.17 10.15 27.12
N PRO A 37 0.47 11.42 26.83
CA PRO A 37 1.29 11.83 25.68
C PRO A 37 2.66 11.14 25.60
N LEU A 38 3.30 10.93 26.77
CA LEU A 38 4.56 10.18 26.88
C LEU A 38 4.39 8.70 26.53
N GLY A 39 3.33 8.06 27.05
CA GLY A 39 3.05 6.66 26.79
C GLY A 39 2.69 6.35 25.34
N GLY A 40 1.98 7.27 24.67
CA GLY A 40 1.68 7.10 23.25
C GLY A 40 2.91 7.26 22.35
N THR A 41 3.78 8.23 22.64
CA THR A 41 5.05 8.42 21.91
C THR A 41 5.97 7.22 22.13
N GLU A 42 6.09 6.75 23.37
CA GLU A 42 6.85 5.55 23.71
C GLU A 42 6.28 4.31 23.00
N LYS A 43 4.95 4.16 22.94
CA LYS A 43 4.29 3.06 22.23
C LYS A 43 4.54 3.10 20.73
N LEU A 44 4.51 4.29 20.11
CA LEU A 44 4.84 4.45 18.70
C LEU A 44 6.30 4.03 18.43
N VAL A 45 7.24 4.42 19.29
CA VAL A 45 8.67 4.12 19.11
C VAL A 45 9.01 2.67 19.45
N LEU A 46 8.45 2.12 20.52
CA LEU A 46 8.81 0.81 21.06
C LEU A 46 7.94 -0.34 20.53
N LYS A 47 6.68 -0.09 20.19
CA LYS A 47 5.71 -1.15 19.82
C LYS A 47 5.32 -1.14 18.35
N MET A 48 5.55 -0.06 17.60
CA MET A 48 5.33 -0.09 16.16
C MET A 48 6.48 -0.84 15.48
N PRO A 49 6.20 -1.91 14.72
CA PRO A 49 7.26 -2.60 14.00
C PRO A 49 7.96 -1.63 13.05
N ARG A 50 9.29 -1.55 13.14
CA ARG A 50 10.09 -0.60 12.35
C ARG A 50 9.83 -0.72 10.85
N GLN A 51 9.60 -1.94 10.37
CA GLN A 51 9.28 -2.27 8.99
C GLN A 51 7.94 -1.66 8.56
N VAL A 52 6.94 -1.68 9.44
CA VAL A 52 5.63 -1.06 9.21
C VAL A 52 5.75 0.46 9.17
N LEU A 53 6.44 1.06 10.14
CA LEU A 53 6.66 2.52 10.16
C LEU A 53 7.45 2.98 8.93
N SER A 54 8.50 2.27 8.54
CA SER A 54 9.29 2.58 7.36
C SER A 54 8.47 2.46 6.07
N SER A 55 7.68 1.39 5.92
CA SER A 55 6.79 1.21 4.76
C SER A 55 5.71 2.27 4.68
N PHE A 56 5.19 2.70 5.84
CA PHE A 56 4.22 3.78 5.94
C PHE A 56 4.81 5.12 5.50
N LEU A 57 5.94 5.54 6.07
CA LEU A 57 6.63 6.77 5.68
C LEU A 57 7.00 6.78 4.19
N TRP A 58 7.41 5.63 3.66
CA TRP A 58 7.74 5.47 2.24
C TRP A 58 6.52 5.68 1.32
N SER A 59 5.30 5.40 1.80
CA SER A 59 4.07 5.60 1.01
C SER A 59 3.66 7.07 0.87
N MET A 60 4.11 7.97 1.76
CA MET A 60 3.66 9.38 1.77
C MET A 60 3.86 10.13 0.45
N PRO A 61 5.02 10.03 -0.24
CA PRO A 61 5.23 10.71 -1.53
C PRO A 61 4.38 10.17 -2.67
N TYR A 62 3.75 9.00 -2.50
CA TYR A 62 2.80 8.46 -3.48
C TYR A 62 1.43 9.10 -3.27
N LEU A 63 1.00 9.31 -2.02
CA LEU A 63 -0.31 9.89 -1.72
C LEU A 63 -0.49 11.30 -2.33
N SER A 64 0.58 12.08 -2.48
CA SER A 64 0.50 13.39 -3.18
C SER A 64 0.17 13.27 -4.68
N LYS A 65 0.43 12.11 -5.31
CA LYS A 65 0.13 11.86 -6.73
C LYS A 65 -1.35 11.60 -7.00
N LEU A 66 -2.17 11.43 -5.95
CA LEU A 66 -3.57 11.04 -6.05
C LEU A 66 -4.44 12.09 -6.76
N ASP A 67 -4.00 13.35 -6.85
CA ASP A 67 -4.66 14.38 -7.67
C ASP A 67 -4.69 14.00 -9.17
N HIS A 68 -3.64 13.35 -9.65
CA HIS A 68 -3.46 13.07 -11.09
C HIS A 68 -3.80 11.63 -11.50
N CYS A 69 -4.21 10.76 -10.57
CA CYS A 69 -4.53 9.36 -10.86
C CYS A 69 -5.68 8.85 -9.98
N THR A 70 -6.27 7.72 -10.35
CA THR A 70 -7.25 7.00 -9.53
C THR A 70 -6.58 6.30 -8.34
N GLU A 71 -7.37 5.94 -7.33
CA GLU A 71 -6.88 5.18 -6.18
C GLU A 71 -6.20 3.87 -6.62
N THR A 72 -6.76 3.18 -7.61
CA THR A 72 -6.22 1.92 -8.12
C THR A 72 -4.90 2.13 -8.87
N GLU A 73 -4.82 3.14 -9.74
CA GLU A 73 -3.58 3.48 -10.44
C GLU A 73 -2.47 3.89 -9.46
N LEU A 74 -2.83 4.63 -8.41
CA LEU A 74 -1.89 5.00 -7.35
C LEU A 74 -1.34 3.75 -6.65
N VAL A 75 -2.22 2.85 -6.23
CA VAL A 75 -1.82 1.60 -5.59
C VAL A 75 -0.94 0.78 -6.52
N GLU A 76 -1.28 0.67 -7.80
CA GLU A 76 -0.47 -0.07 -8.78
C GLU A 76 0.93 0.53 -8.95
N SER A 77 1.02 1.87 -9.02
CA SER A 77 2.31 2.59 -9.06
C SER A 77 3.14 2.34 -7.81
N TYR A 78 2.50 2.36 -6.64
CA TYR A 78 3.14 2.04 -5.37
C TYR A 78 3.66 0.59 -5.34
N LEU A 79 2.85 -0.39 -5.77
CA LEU A 79 3.24 -1.80 -5.83
C LEU A 79 4.48 -2.00 -6.71
N CYS A 80 4.50 -1.39 -7.90
CA CYS A 80 5.64 -1.48 -8.82
C CYS A 80 6.92 -0.91 -8.21
N ALA A 81 6.82 0.23 -7.55
CA ALA A 81 7.99 0.89 -6.98
C ALA A 81 8.51 0.16 -5.72
N ARG A 82 7.60 -0.39 -4.89
CA ARG A 82 7.99 -1.27 -3.78
C ARG A 82 8.65 -2.56 -4.27
N TRP A 83 8.13 -3.15 -5.35
CA TRP A 83 8.75 -4.31 -5.97
C TRP A 83 10.19 -4.02 -6.38
N LYS A 84 10.42 -2.91 -7.07
CA LYS A 84 11.78 -2.51 -7.50
C LYS A 84 12.74 -2.36 -6.33
N GLU A 85 12.28 -1.80 -5.21
CA GLU A 85 13.08 -1.67 -4.00
C GLU A 85 13.39 -3.02 -3.34
N LEU A 86 12.43 -3.94 -3.33
CA LEU A 86 12.56 -5.23 -2.66
C LEU A 86 13.33 -6.25 -3.51
N ALA A 87 13.02 -6.36 -4.80
CA ALA A 87 13.54 -7.39 -5.71
C ALA A 87 14.70 -6.89 -6.60
N GLY A 88 14.95 -5.58 -6.66
CA GLY A 88 16.05 -5.00 -7.44
C GLY A 88 15.85 -5.07 -8.97
N ASN A 89 14.68 -5.49 -9.44
CA ASN A 89 14.36 -5.65 -10.86
C ASN A 89 13.01 -5.01 -11.23
N GLU A 90 12.68 -5.03 -12.52
CA GLU A 90 11.42 -4.49 -13.01
C GLU A 90 10.22 -5.31 -12.56
N ALA A 91 9.10 -4.63 -12.30
CA ALA A 91 7.89 -5.25 -11.80
C ALA A 91 7.29 -6.27 -12.80
N PRO A 92 6.84 -7.45 -12.33
CA PRO A 92 6.30 -8.50 -13.19
C PRO A 92 5.10 -8.00 -13.99
N THR A 93 4.98 -8.41 -15.25
CA THR A 93 3.89 -8.03 -16.16
C THR A 93 2.91 -9.17 -16.42
N ASN A 94 3.11 -10.32 -15.78
CA ASN A 94 2.24 -11.47 -15.90
C ASN A 94 0.89 -11.24 -15.17
N PRO A 95 -0.14 -12.06 -15.42
CA PRO A 95 -1.43 -11.93 -14.74
C PRO A 95 -1.36 -12.04 -13.22
N GLU A 96 -0.33 -12.69 -12.69
CA GLU A 96 -0.08 -12.85 -11.24
C GLU A 96 0.55 -11.61 -10.59
N ALA A 97 0.97 -10.63 -11.38
CA ALA A 97 1.82 -9.52 -10.94
C ALA A 97 1.28 -8.80 -9.70
N ILE A 98 -0.01 -8.45 -9.69
CA ILE A 98 -0.63 -7.73 -8.56
C ILE A 98 -0.58 -8.58 -7.29
N ALA A 99 -0.91 -9.87 -7.40
CA ALA A 99 -0.92 -10.78 -6.26
C ALA A 99 0.48 -10.97 -5.69
N ILE A 100 1.46 -11.24 -6.55
CA ILE A 100 2.86 -11.46 -6.16
C ILE A 100 3.46 -10.19 -5.54
N MET A 101 3.24 -9.01 -6.15
CA MET A 101 3.73 -7.75 -5.58
C MET A 101 3.11 -7.47 -4.20
N ARG A 102 1.81 -7.73 -4.02
CA ARG A 102 1.14 -7.59 -2.72
C ARG A 102 1.71 -8.57 -1.69
N LEU A 103 1.86 -9.83 -2.04
CA LEU A 103 2.43 -10.85 -1.15
C LEU A 103 3.84 -10.49 -0.70
N ALA A 104 4.71 -10.07 -1.63
CA ALA A 104 6.08 -9.66 -1.32
C ALA A 104 6.12 -8.46 -0.34
N ILE A 105 5.20 -7.51 -0.46
CA ILE A 105 5.09 -6.36 0.45
C ILE A 105 4.54 -6.79 1.82
N MET A 106 3.54 -7.68 1.84
CA MET A 106 2.90 -8.16 3.07
C MET A 106 3.81 -9.04 3.92
N ALA A 107 4.82 -9.68 3.33
CA ALA A 107 5.76 -10.53 4.06
C ALA A 107 6.69 -9.77 5.03
N GLN A 108 6.76 -8.42 4.93
CA GLN A 108 7.31 -7.52 5.96
C GLN A 108 8.64 -7.93 6.64
N GLY A 109 9.56 -8.57 5.92
CA GLY A 109 10.86 -8.97 6.49
C GLY A 109 11.48 -10.19 5.85
N ASP A 110 10.67 -11.06 5.24
CA ASP A 110 11.18 -12.20 4.48
C ASP A 110 11.70 -11.76 3.09
N PRO A 111 12.67 -12.49 2.51
CA PRO A 111 13.12 -12.23 1.15
C PRO A 111 11.93 -12.27 0.18
N PRO A 112 11.72 -11.22 -0.63
CA PRO A 112 10.55 -11.13 -1.50
C PRO A 112 10.46 -12.28 -2.51
N LEU A 113 11.61 -12.81 -2.94
CA LEU A 113 11.68 -13.95 -3.85
C LEU A 113 11.21 -15.26 -3.21
N LEU A 114 11.43 -15.45 -1.91
CA LEU A 114 10.98 -16.65 -1.19
C LEU A 114 9.45 -16.74 -1.15
N VAL A 115 8.78 -15.60 -1.03
CA VAL A 115 7.31 -15.51 -1.08
C VAL A 115 6.78 -15.83 -2.48
N VAL A 116 7.50 -15.42 -3.53
CA VAL A 116 7.16 -15.72 -4.92
C VAL A 116 7.31 -17.20 -5.21
N GLU A 117 8.41 -17.80 -4.74
CA GLU A 117 8.67 -19.23 -4.85
C GLU A 117 7.57 -20.03 -4.13
N ALA A 118 7.27 -19.67 -2.88
CA ALA A 118 6.19 -20.31 -2.12
C ALA A 118 4.82 -20.18 -2.80
N PHE A 119 4.53 -19.04 -3.42
CA PHE A 119 3.28 -18.86 -4.19
C PHE A 119 3.22 -19.81 -5.39
N SER A 120 4.34 -20.00 -6.10
CA SER A 120 4.41 -20.88 -7.28
C SER A 120 4.30 -22.37 -6.97
N GLU A 121 4.60 -22.76 -5.74
CA GLU A 121 4.46 -24.13 -5.25
C GLU A 121 3.04 -24.47 -4.80
N LEU A 122 2.14 -23.48 -4.69
CA LEU A 122 0.76 -23.72 -4.29
C LEU A 122 -0.02 -24.51 -5.36
N PRO A 123 -1.06 -25.26 -4.97
CA PRO A 123 -2.00 -25.83 -5.93
C PRO A 123 -2.61 -24.75 -6.84
N SER A 124 -2.84 -25.08 -8.11
CA SER A 124 -3.35 -24.10 -9.09
C SER A 124 -4.69 -23.45 -8.69
N ALA A 125 -5.53 -24.17 -7.95
CA ALA A 125 -6.78 -23.64 -7.41
C ALA A 125 -6.53 -22.53 -6.37
N ASP A 126 -5.53 -22.71 -5.51
CA ASP A 126 -5.18 -21.76 -4.46
C ASP A 126 -4.48 -20.53 -5.06
N GLN A 127 -3.61 -20.74 -6.06
CA GLN A 127 -3.02 -19.64 -6.83
C GLN A 127 -4.11 -18.79 -7.49
N ALA A 128 -5.08 -19.41 -8.19
CA ALA A 128 -6.17 -18.71 -8.84
C ALA A 128 -7.06 -17.94 -7.84
N CYS A 129 -7.31 -18.52 -6.66
CA CYS A 129 -8.03 -17.87 -5.57
C CYS A 129 -7.28 -16.62 -5.10
N LEU A 130 -6.00 -16.76 -4.72
CA LEU A 130 -5.16 -15.66 -4.27
C LEU A 130 -5.00 -14.58 -5.35
N MET A 131 -4.81 -14.95 -6.61
CA MET A 131 -4.77 -14.01 -7.73
C MET A 131 -6.04 -13.19 -7.82
N THR A 132 -7.20 -13.85 -7.72
CA THR A 132 -8.50 -13.19 -7.80
C THR A 132 -8.70 -12.24 -6.62
N GLU A 133 -8.48 -12.71 -5.39
CA GLU A 133 -8.72 -11.92 -4.18
C GLU A 133 -7.73 -10.74 -4.07
N LEU A 134 -6.44 -10.99 -4.30
CA LEU A 134 -5.42 -9.95 -4.20
C LEU A 134 -5.46 -8.96 -5.37
N SER A 135 -6.05 -9.30 -6.51
CA SER A 135 -6.20 -8.36 -7.63
C SER A 135 -7.50 -7.54 -7.57
N ARG A 136 -8.34 -7.72 -6.55
CA ARG A 136 -9.47 -6.81 -6.32
C ARG A 136 -8.96 -5.47 -5.79
N THR A 137 -9.67 -4.40 -6.16
CA THR A 137 -9.30 -3.01 -5.81
C THR A 137 -10.13 -2.43 -4.68
N GLY A 138 -11.34 -2.96 -4.44
CA GLY A 138 -12.30 -2.37 -3.51
C GLY A 138 -12.88 -1.03 -3.98
N CYS A 139 -12.47 -0.52 -5.14
CA CYS A 139 -12.89 0.74 -5.70
C CYS A 139 -13.89 0.51 -6.85
N THR A 140 -15.12 1.02 -6.69
CA THR A 140 -16.20 0.83 -7.67
C THR A 140 -15.77 1.30 -9.06
N GLY A 141 -15.86 0.41 -10.05
CA GLY A 141 -15.55 0.72 -11.45
C GLY A 141 -14.06 0.80 -11.77
N GLN A 142 -13.16 0.51 -10.82
CA GLN A 142 -11.71 0.52 -11.05
C GLN A 142 -11.12 -0.90 -11.02
N THR A 143 -10.14 -1.14 -11.88
CA THR A 143 -9.39 -2.40 -11.96
C THR A 143 -7.92 -2.11 -12.21
N PHE A 144 -7.01 -2.99 -11.74
CA PHE A 144 -5.59 -2.86 -12.06
C PHE A 144 -5.35 -3.07 -13.56
N SER A 145 -4.39 -2.34 -14.12
CA SER A 145 -4.02 -2.45 -15.52
C SER A 145 -3.38 -3.80 -15.84
N ARG A 146 -2.59 -4.33 -14.89
CA ARG A 146 -1.91 -5.64 -15.00
C ARG A 146 -2.83 -6.85 -14.76
N ASN A 147 -3.96 -6.68 -14.06
CA ASN A 147 -4.93 -7.76 -13.87
C ASN A 147 -6.33 -7.20 -13.58
N ALA A 148 -7.23 -7.33 -14.56
CA ALA A 148 -8.57 -6.74 -14.49
C ALA A 148 -9.59 -7.64 -13.78
N VAL A 149 -9.59 -7.63 -12.45
CA VAL A 149 -10.58 -8.36 -11.63
C VAL A 149 -11.66 -7.41 -11.13
N ARG A 150 -12.94 -7.73 -11.40
CA ARG A 150 -14.11 -6.98 -10.91
C ARG A 150 -14.59 -7.52 -9.57
N GLY A 151 -15.21 -6.65 -8.76
CA GLY A 151 -15.88 -7.01 -7.51
C GLY A 151 -15.18 -6.50 -6.25
N GLY A 152 -15.74 -6.82 -5.09
CA GLY A 152 -15.21 -6.41 -3.78
C GLY A 152 -15.53 -7.40 -2.64
N PRO A 153 -14.89 -7.22 -1.47
CA PRO A 153 -13.99 -6.10 -1.16
C PRO A 153 -12.52 -6.45 -1.46
N ALA A 154 -11.72 -5.44 -1.81
CA ALA A 154 -10.36 -5.42 -1.32
C ALA A 154 -10.36 -4.40 -0.18
N PHE A 155 -9.84 -4.81 0.98
CA PHE A 155 -9.86 -4.05 2.23
C PHE A 155 -9.21 -2.68 2.07
#